data_AF-A0A935V4Z3-F1
#
_entry.id   AF-A0A935V4Z3-F1
#
_cell.length_a   1.000
_cell.length_b   1.000
_cell.length_c   1.000
_cell.angle_alpha   90.00
_cell.angle_beta   90.00
_cell.angle_gamma   90.00
#
_symmetry.space_group_name_H-M   'P 1'
#
loop_
_entity.id
_entity.type
_entity.pdbx_description
1 polymer ?
#
loop_
_entity_poly.entity_id
_entity_poly.type
_entity_poly.pdbx_seq_one_letter_code
_entity_poly.pdbx_strand_id
1 'polypeptide(L)'
;MTRIACSPRGFTLIEMIVVIVITGVISGMVAVFIKGPVDSYFDMARRAELSDVADTAVRRMARDIRLALPNSVRNPADGSDQCIEFMPTKSGGRYRADQTATLTGDILTSPQSTPSLTCSG
;
A
#
# COMPACT_ATOMS: atom_id res chain seq x y z
N MET A 1 41.30 31.38 55.79
CA MET A 1 40.06 30.80 55.21
C MET A 1 39.14 31.96 54.83
N THR A 2 39.25 32.46 53.60
CA THR A 2 38.45 33.60 53.11
C THR A 2 37.28 33.02 52.34
N ARG A 3 36.06 33.09 52.89
CA ARG A 3 34.87 32.61 52.19
C ARG A 3 34.43 33.66 51.17
N ILE A 4 34.47 33.28 49.89
CA ILE A 4 33.85 34.03 48.81
C ILE A 4 32.34 33.78 48.91
N ALA A 5 31.59 34.76 49.41
CA ALA A 5 30.14 34.72 49.38
C ALA A 5 29.66 35.21 48.01
N CYS A 6 29.10 34.30 47.21
CA CYS A 6 28.39 34.68 45.99
C CYS A 6 26.98 35.12 46.38
N SER A 7 26.69 36.42 46.26
CA SER A 7 25.33 36.94 46.43
C SER A 7 24.51 36.61 45.18
N PRO A 8 23.34 35.95 45.29
CA PRO A 8 22.48 35.74 44.13
C PRO A 8 22.02 37.10 43.60
N ARG A 9 22.37 37.40 42.36
CA ARG A 9 21.87 38.57 41.64
C ARG A 9 20.43 38.26 41.22
N GLY A 10 19.46 38.94 41.83
CA GLY A 10 18.06 38.80 41.47
C GLY A 10 17.80 39.32 40.06
N PHE A 11 16.96 38.61 39.31
CA PHE A 11 16.50 38.99 37.98
C PHE A 11 15.50 40.13 38.09
N THR A 12 15.57 41.12 37.20
CA THR A 12 14.63 42.25 37.26
C THR A 12 13.33 41.90 36.53
N LEU A 13 12.19 42.50 36.96
CA LEU A 13 10.92 42.32 36.27
C LEU A 13 11.02 42.74 34.80
N ILE A 14 11.74 43.83 34.52
CA ILE A 14 11.95 44.34 33.17
C ILE A 14 12.75 43.38 32.30
N GLU A 15 13.74 42.68 32.88
CA GLU A 15 14.53 41.69 32.16
C GLU A 15 13.65 40.50 31.72
N MET A 16 12.69 40.06 32.55
CA MET A 16 11.75 39.00 32.13
C MET A 16 10.80 39.47 31.03
N ILE A 17 10.30 40.71 31.11
CA ILE A 17 9.45 41.28 30.05
C ILE A 17 10.19 41.30 28.72
N VAL A 18 11.42 41.81 28.71
CA VAL A 18 12.20 41.90 27.47
C VAL A 18 12.47 40.51 26.89
N VAL A 19 12.77 39.52 27.73
CA VAL A 19 12.98 38.13 27.28
C VAL A 19 11.73 37.56 26.61
N ILE A 20 10.55 37.61 27.24
CA ILE A 20 9.33 37.02 26.66
C ILE A 20 8.89 37.73 25.38
N VAL A 21 9.14 39.05 25.27
CA VAL A 21 8.84 39.82 24.06
C VAL A 21 9.77 39.40 22.93
N ILE A 22 11.08 39.34 23.19
CA ILE A 22 12.07 38.95 22.17
C ILE A 22 11.84 37.49 21.73
N THR A 23 11.64 36.56 22.68
CA THR A 23 11.37 35.16 22.33
C THR A 23 10.04 35.01 21.60
N GLY A 24 9.02 35.81 21.92
CA GLY A 24 7.75 35.86 21.19
C GLY A 24 7.92 36.25 19.73
N VAL A 25 8.70 37.30 19.45
CA VAL A 25 8.97 37.74 18.07
C VAL A 25 9.77 36.68 17.31
N ILE A 26 10.85 36.15 17.91
CA ILE A 26 11.71 35.15 17.25
C ILE A 26 10.94 33.84 17.00
N SER A 27 10.19 33.35 17.99
CA SER A 27 9.40 32.12 17.85
C SER A 27 8.32 32.27 16.78
N GLY A 28 7.69 33.44 16.66
CA GLY A 28 6.74 33.74 15.58
C GLY A 28 7.38 33.64 14.19
N MET A 29 8.59 34.16 14.01
CA MET A 29 9.30 34.04 12.73
C MET A 29 9.66 32.58 12.40
N VAL A 30 10.15 31.82 13.38
CA VAL A 30 10.53 30.41 13.22
C VAL A 30 9.30 29.54 12.90
N ALA A 31 8.14 29.82 13.49
CA ALA A 31 6.91 29.05 13.26
C ALA A 31 6.49 29.05 11.78
N VAL A 32 6.68 30.17 11.06
CA VAL A 32 6.38 30.26 9.62
C VAL A 32 7.28 29.32 8.81
N PHE A 33 8.57 29.23 9.18
CA PHE A 33 9.51 28.33 8.50
C PHE A 33 9.25 26.85 8.76
N ILE A 34 8.63 26.49 9.90
CA ILE A 34 8.26 25.09 10.22
C ILE A 34 7.02 24.66 9.44
N LYS A 35 6.08 25.58 9.15
CA LYS A 35 4.84 25.26 8.46
C LYS A 35 5.07 24.66 7.07
N GLY A 36 5.98 25.24 6.27
CA GLY A 36 6.27 24.77 4.92
C GLY A 36 6.73 23.30 4.85
N PRO A 37 7.77 22.90 5.62
CA PRO A 37 8.21 21.51 5.72
C PRO A 37 7.13 20.55 6.23
N VAL A 38 6.32 20.96 7.21
CA VAL A 38 5.21 20.14 7.74
C VAL A 38 4.15 19.89 6.67
N ASP A 39 3.70 20.93 5.97
CA ASP A 39 2.73 20.80 4.89
C ASP A 39 3.29 19.93 3.75
N SER A 40 4.58 20.09 3.42
CA SER A 40 5.27 19.27 2.42
C SER A 40 5.34 17.79 2.81
N TYR A 41 5.63 17.50 4.09
CA TYR A 41 5.64 16.14 4.60
C TYR A 41 4.27 15.46 4.43
N PHE A 42 3.19 16.16 4.77
CA PHE A 42 1.84 15.64 4.59
C PHE A 42 1.47 15.43 3.11
N ASP A 43 1.86 16.33 2.20
CA ASP A 43 1.65 16.15 0.76
C ASP A 43 2.43 14.94 0.23
N MET A 44 3.70 14.79 0.63
CA MET A 44 4.51 13.63 0.25
C MET A 44 3.93 12.32 0.80
N ALA A 45 3.47 12.29 2.04
CA ALA A 45 2.83 11.12 2.64
C ALA A 45 1.56 10.72 1.87
N ARG A 46 0.71 11.68 1.51
CA ARG A 46 -0.51 11.42 0.74
C ARG A 46 -0.20 10.89 -0.66
N ARG A 47 0.81 11.44 -1.33
CA ARG A 47 1.23 10.94 -2.66
C ARG A 47 1.85 9.54 -2.58
N ALA A 48 2.62 9.25 -1.55
CA ALA A 48 3.21 7.93 -1.34
C ALA A 48 2.11 6.87 -1.12
N GLU A 49 1.10 7.18 -0.31
CA GLU A 49 -0.06 6.31 -0.09
C GLU A 49 -0.81 6.03 -1.40
N LEU A 50 -1.10 7.07 -2.20
CA LEU A 50 -1.73 6.91 -3.51
C LEU A 50 -0.89 6.04 -4.46
N SER A 51 0.42 6.22 -4.46
CA SER A 51 1.34 5.42 -5.27
C SER A 51 1.35 3.94 -4.86
N ASP A 52 1.35 3.65 -3.56
CA ASP A 52 1.35 2.29 -3.04
C ASP A 52 0.04 1.54 -3.38
N VAL A 53 -1.09 2.23 -3.27
CA VAL A 53 -2.40 1.71 -3.69
C VAL A 53 -2.41 1.43 -5.20
N ALA A 54 -1.89 2.36 -6.00
CA ALA A 54 -1.79 2.18 -7.45
C ALA A 54 -0.91 0.98 -7.82
N ASP A 55 0.27 0.85 -7.22
CA ASP A 55 1.17 -0.29 -7.45
C ASP A 55 0.53 -1.61 -7.04
N THR A 56 -0.16 -1.65 -5.91
CA THR A 56 -0.90 -2.83 -5.45
C THR A 56 -2.01 -3.21 -6.44
N ALA A 57 -2.78 -2.24 -6.91
CA ALA A 57 -3.82 -2.45 -7.91
C ALA A 57 -3.24 -2.96 -9.24
N VAL A 58 -2.15 -2.37 -9.74
CA VAL A 58 -1.47 -2.80 -10.97
C VAL A 58 -0.93 -4.21 -10.85
N ARG A 59 -0.29 -4.57 -9.72
CA ARG A 59 0.18 -5.93 -9.48
C ARG A 59 -0.96 -6.94 -9.45
N ARG A 60 -2.12 -6.56 -8.90
CA ARG A 60 -3.32 -7.38 -8.91
C ARG A 60 -3.87 -7.55 -10.33
N MET A 61 -4.07 -6.46 -11.07
CA MET A 61 -4.52 -6.49 -12.46
C MET A 61 -3.58 -7.34 -13.34
N ALA A 62 -2.27 -7.20 -13.18
CA ALA A 62 -1.29 -8.00 -13.91
C ALA A 62 -1.42 -9.51 -13.63
N ARG A 63 -1.77 -9.90 -12.39
CA ARG A 63 -2.07 -11.30 -12.08
C ARG A 63 -3.38 -11.76 -12.72
N ASP A 64 -4.42 -10.95 -12.66
CA ASP A 64 -5.73 -11.29 -13.23
C ASP A 64 -5.66 -11.44 -14.76
N ILE A 65 -4.91 -10.57 -15.44
CA ILE A 65 -4.65 -10.65 -16.89
C ILE A 65 -3.84 -11.91 -17.25
N ARG A 66 -2.83 -12.29 -16.46
CA ARG A 66 -2.05 -13.52 -16.71
C ARG A 66 -2.87 -14.79 -16.55
N LEU A 67 -3.92 -14.76 -15.72
CA LEU A 67 -4.86 -15.86 -15.56
C LEU A 67 -5.97 -15.84 -16.63
N ALA A 68 -6.08 -14.80 -17.45
CA ALA A 68 -7.08 -14.74 -18.50
C ALA A 68 -6.83 -15.76 -19.62
N LEU A 69 -7.92 -16.22 -20.25
CA LEU A 69 -7.82 -17.09 -21.41
C LEU A 69 -7.07 -16.35 -22.52
N PRO A 70 -6.05 -16.96 -23.17
CA PRO A 70 -5.33 -16.32 -24.27
C PRO A 70 -6.31 -15.80 -25.34
N ASN A 71 -6.06 -14.60 -25.86
CA ASN A 71 -6.92 -13.88 -26.80
C ASN A 71 -8.30 -13.41 -26.28
N SER A 72 -8.62 -13.57 -24.99
CA SER A 72 -9.88 -13.05 -24.42
C SER A 72 -9.83 -11.60 -23.96
N VAL A 73 -8.63 -11.03 -23.81
CA VAL A 73 -8.42 -9.64 -23.38
C VAL A 73 -8.80 -8.70 -24.51
N ARG A 74 -9.85 -7.90 -24.31
CA ARG A 74 -10.30 -6.90 -25.27
C ARG A 74 -10.78 -5.63 -24.57
N ASN A 75 -10.78 -4.53 -25.29
CA ASN A 75 -11.46 -3.31 -24.90
C ASN A 75 -12.85 -3.34 -25.56
N PRO A 76 -13.97 -3.28 -24.81
CA PRO A 76 -15.29 -3.10 -25.40
C PRO A 76 -15.29 -1.80 -26.22
N ALA A 77 -15.77 -1.87 -27.48
CA ALA A 77 -16.10 -0.68 -28.24
C ALA A 77 -17.13 0.10 -27.41
N ASP A 78 -16.90 1.35 -27.02
CA ASP A 78 -17.17 2.53 -27.86
C ASP A 78 -16.27 3.73 -27.50
N GLY A 79 -15.08 3.48 -26.94
CA GLY A 79 -14.07 4.50 -26.65
C GLY A 79 -14.42 5.51 -25.54
N SER A 80 -15.67 5.50 -25.06
CA SER A 80 -16.14 6.26 -23.91
C SER A 80 -15.83 5.59 -22.57
N ASP A 81 -15.80 4.26 -22.54
CA ASP A 81 -15.50 3.46 -21.35
C ASP A 81 -14.14 2.76 -21.51
N GLN A 82 -13.15 3.17 -20.70
CA GLN A 82 -11.86 2.50 -20.62
C GLN A 82 -11.95 1.30 -19.67
N CYS A 83 -12.59 0.24 -20.13
CA CYS A 83 -12.77 -1.01 -19.38
C CYS A 83 -12.04 -2.15 -20.10
N ILE A 84 -11.28 -2.98 -19.38
CA ILE A 84 -10.69 -4.19 -19.95
C ILE A 84 -11.60 -5.38 -19.62
N GLU A 85 -12.06 -6.07 -20.65
CA GLU A 85 -12.86 -7.29 -20.52
C GLU A 85 -11.98 -8.52 -20.78
N PHE A 86 -12.08 -9.53 -19.92
CA PHE A 86 -11.34 -10.79 -20.05
C PHE A 86 -12.06 -11.95 -19.36
N MET A 87 -11.83 -13.19 -19.82
CA MET A 87 -12.36 -14.40 -19.20
C MET A 87 -11.30 -15.06 -18.31
N PRO A 88 -11.49 -15.15 -16.98
CA PRO A 88 -10.49 -15.76 -16.10
C PRO A 88 -10.47 -17.30 -16.24
N THR A 89 -9.28 -17.87 -16.40
CA THR A 89 -9.05 -19.32 -16.49
C THR A 89 -8.84 -19.88 -15.09
N LYS A 90 -9.85 -20.54 -14.51
CA LYS A 90 -9.77 -21.13 -13.15
C LYS A 90 -9.27 -22.57 -13.12
N SER A 91 -9.42 -23.33 -14.21
CA SER A 91 -8.96 -24.72 -14.31
C SER A 91 -8.71 -25.10 -15.77
N GLY A 92 -7.75 -25.99 -16.02
CA GLY A 92 -7.48 -26.58 -17.32
C GLY A 92 -7.48 -28.11 -17.23
N GLY A 93 -8.14 -28.78 -18.17
CA GLY A 93 -8.14 -30.25 -18.30
C GLY A 93 -7.14 -30.70 -19.35
N ARG A 94 -6.38 -31.78 -19.08
CA ARG A 94 -5.60 -32.48 -20.10
C ARG A 94 -6.54 -33.44 -20.85
N TYR A 95 -6.70 -33.24 -22.15
CA TYR A 95 -7.26 -34.29 -22.99
C TYR A 95 -6.32 -35.50 -22.98
N ARG A 96 -6.81 -36.68 -22.59
CA ARG A 96 -6.08 -37.93 -22.84
C ARG A 96 -6.18 -38.23 -24.33
N ALA A 97 -5.05 -38.51 -24.96
CA ALA A 97 -4.96 -38.83 -26.39
C ALA A 97 -5.48 -40.23 -26.74
N ASP A 98 -5.88 -41.03 -25.76
CA ASP A 98 -6.32 -42.41 -25.97
C ASP A 98 -7.73 -42.64 -25.43
N GLN A 99 -8.58 -43.14 -26.31
CA GLN A 99 -9.97 -43.49 -26.04
C GLN A 99 -9.99 -44.97 -25.64
N THR A 100 -9.78 -45.27 -24.36
CA THR A 100 -10.01 -46.65 -23.89
C THR A 100 -11.52 -46.88 -23.88
N ALA A 101 -12.00 -47.63 -24.87
CA ALA A 101 -13.39 -47.98 -25.09
C ALA A 101 -13.96 -48.84 -23.95
N THR A 102 -14.14 -48.26 -22.78
CA THR A 102 -14.92 -48.84 -21.70
C THR A 102 -15.76 -47.72 -21.13
N LEU A 103 -16.97 -47.62 -21.69
CA LEU A 103 -18.04 -46.73 -21.28
C LEU A 103 -18.16 -46.77 -19.75
N THR A 104 -18.07 -45.60 -19.09
CA THR A 104 -18.38 -45.25 -17.67
C THR A 104 -17.22 -44.56 -16.93
N GLY A 105 -16.66 -43.48 -17.49
CA GLY A 105 -15.75 -42.60 -16.75
C GLY A 105 -16.06 -41.15 -17.07
N ASP A 106 -16.25 -40.33 -16.04
CA ASP A 106 -16.41 -38.88 -16.19
C ASP A 106 -15.19 -38.32 -16.95
N ILE A 107 -15.48 -37.66 -18.06
CA ILE A 107 -14.51 -37.19 -19.05
C ILE A 107 -13.79 -35.92 -18.56
N LEU A 108 -14.24 -35.34 -17.45
CA LEU A 108 -13.72 -34.11 -16.86
C LEU A 108 -13.40 -34.29 -15.37
N THR A 109 -12.44 -35.13 -15.01
CA THR A 109 -11.93 -35.11 -13.64
C THR A 109 -11.04 -33.88 -13.44
N SER A 110 -11.53 -32.91 -12.67
CA SER A 110 -10.71 -31.82 -12.13
C SER A 110 -9.93 -32.34 -10.93
N PRO A 111 -8.69 -31.86 -10.65
CA PRO A 111 -7.98 -32.24 -9.44
C PRO A 111 -8.57 -31.46 -8.25
N GLN A 112 -9.78 -31.80 -7.83
CA GLN A 112 -10.26 -31.45 -6.50
C GLN A 112 -10.79 -32.69 -5.80
N SER A 113 -10.38 -32.82 -4.54
CA SER A 113 -10.64 -33.90 -3.57
C SER A 113 -9.84 -35.20 -3.78
N THR A 114 -8.63 -35.23 -3.22
CA THR A 114 -8.17 -36.45 -2.55
C THR A 114 -8.92 -36.55 -1.23
N PRO A 115 -9.93 -37.43 -1.07
CA PRO A 115 -10.32 -37.86 0.27
C PRO A 115 -9.10 -38.53 0.90
N SER A 116 -8.72 -38.04 2.07
CA SER A 116 -7.79 -38.69 2.98
C SER A 116 -8.23 -40.13 3.23
N LEU A 117 -7.49 -41.09 2.69
CA LEU A 117 -7.53 -42.50 3.07
C LEU A 117 -6.11 -42.84 3.51
N THR A 118 -5.79 -42.80 4.81
CA THR A 118 -5.77 -43.98 5.70
C THR A 118 -5.19 -45.22 5.02
N CYS A 119 -3.91 -45.49 5.26
CA CYS A 119 -3.40 -46.85 5.27
C CYS A 119 -3.15 -47.24 6.73
N SER A 120 -4.07 -48.05 7.25
CA SER A 120 -3.80 -49.02 8.30
C SER A 120 -2.84 -50.07 7.75
N GLY A 121 -1.85 -50.43 8.56
CA GLY A 121 -0.85 -51.46 8.32
C GLY A 121 0.16 -51.42 9.44
#